data_AF-A0A840DN81-F1
#
_entry.id   AF-A0A840DN81-F1
#
_cell.length_a   1.000
_cell.length_b   1.000
_cell.length_c   1.000
_cell.angle_alpha   90.00
_cell.angle_beta   90.00
_cell.angle_gamma   90.00
#
_symmetry.space_group_name_H-M   'P 1'
#
loop_
_entity.id
_entity.type
_entity.pdbx_description
1 polymer ?
#
loop_
_entity_poly.entity_id
_entity_poly.type
_entity_poly.pdbx_seq_one_letter_code
_entity_poly.pdbx_strand_id
1 'polypeptide(L)'
;MRQLSIFDFLESCGHEQREGFFSTHGAMYAKVNRDKVKGIPVELGDGVLYPGDFIKQLGEKERTSFAMKEGYFLRYCGMFEKALLFSVNDFVSDYYYAFYYIDRNMLLICSNAGARDVRIERLVKETGGDLKWSMI
;
A
#
# COMPACT_ATOMS: atom_id res chain seq x y z
N MET A 1 -13.41 13.59 5.65
CA MET A 1 -13.09 12.41 6.47
C MET A 1 -11.57 12.36 6.64
N ARG A 2 -11.05 12.30 7.87
CA ARG A 2 -9.59 12.33 8.12
C ARG A 2 -9.05 10.91 7.93
N GLN A 3 -8.36 10.63 6.82
CA GLN A 3 -7.59 9.38 6.69
C GLN A 3 -6.47 9.43 7.74
N LEU A 4 -6.64 8.66 8.80
CA LEU A 4 -5.61 8.42 9.80
C LEU A 4 -4.57 7.49 9.20
N SER A 5 -3.31 7.81 9.43
CA SER A 5 -2.18 7.04 8.94
C SER A 5 -2.10 5.70 9.65
N ILE A 6 -1.38 4.74 9.07
CA ILE A 6 -1.08 3.49 9.77
C ILE A 6 -0.39 3.75 11.13
N PHE A 7 0.34 4.85 11.28
CA PHE A 7 1.01 5.22 12.53
C PHE A 7 0.02 5.57 13.64
N ASP A 8 -1.04 6.32 13.34
CA ASP A 8 -2.10 6.64 14.31
C ASP A 8 -2.79 5.35 14.81
N PHE A 9 -2.92 4.34 13.94
CA PHE A 9 -3.45 3.03 14.32
C PHE A 9 -2.46 2.24 15.19
N LEU A 10 -1.18 2.21 14.81
CA LEU A 10 -0.14 1.49 15.56
C LEU A 10 0.05 2.04 16.97
N GLU A 11 -0.03 3.36 17.16
CA GLU A 11 0.02 3.99 18.49
C GLU A 11 -1.15 3.60 19.39
N SER A 12 -2.32 3.31 18.80
CA SER A 12 -3.52 2.89 19.55
C SER A 12 -3.55 1.40 19.92
N CYS A 13 -2.77 0.57 19.22
CA CYS A 13 -2.81 -0.88 19.37
C CYS A 13 -1.73 -1.39 20.33
N GLY A 14 -1.94 -1.17 21.62
CA GLY A 14 -1.22 -1.91 22.66
C GLY A 14 -1.55 -3.41 22.56
N HIS A 15 -0.51 -4.24 22.55
CA HIS A 15 -0.50 -5.72 22.52
C HIS A 15 -0.55 -6.45 21.16
N GLU A 16 0.21 -7.55 21.12
CA GLU A 16 0.59 -8.42 20.01
C GLU A 16 -0.58 -8.83 19.10
N GLN A 17 -0.85 -8.05 18.05
CA GLN A 17 -1.70 -8.51 16.96
C GLN A 17 -1.07 -9.74 16.28
N ARG A 18 -1.86 -10.78 16.03
CA ARG A 18 -1.46 -11.93 15.21
C ARG A 18 -1.28 -11.48 13.76
N GLU A 19 -0.47 -12.21 12.98
CA GLU A 19 -0.36 -11.96 11.55
C GLU A 19 -1.74 -12.08 10.87
N GLY A 20 -1.96 -11.26 9.86
CA GLY A 20 -3.20 -11.27 9.10
C GLY A 20 -3.57 -9.92 8.51
N PHE A 21 -4.72 -9.90 7.83
CA PHE A 21 -5.29 -8.72 7.21
C PHE A 21 -6.32 -8.06 8.11
N PHE A 22 -6.35 -6.74 8.09
CA PHE A 22 -7.36 -5.95 8.80
C PHE A 22 -7.66 -4.66 8.03
N SER A 23 -8.76 -4.00 8.35
CA SER A 23 -9.17 -2.77 7.68
C SER A 23 -9.50 -1.68 8.68
N THR A 24 -9.04 -0.46 8.43
CA THR A 24 -9.41 0.71 9.22
C THR A 24 -9.37 1.98 8.37
N HIS A 25 -10.23 2.95 8.66
CA HIS A 25 -10.30 4.23 7.95
C HIS A 25 -10.35 4.14 6.41
N GLY A 26 -11.02 3.12 5.86
CA GLY A 26 -11.16 2.93 4.41
C GLY A 26 -9.93 2.37 3.69
N ALA A 27 -8.93 1.92 4.44
CA ALA A 27 -7.76 1.22 3.92
C ALA A 27 -7.69 -0.22 4.47
N MET A 28 -7.03 -1.08 3.72
CA MET A 28 -6.70 -2.44 4.12
C MET A 28 -5.21 -2.52 4.44
N TYR A 29 -4.90 -3.26 5.49
CA TYR A 29 -3.58 -3.41 6.05
C TYR A 29 -3.27 -4.87 6.28
N ALA A 30 -1.98 -5.18 6.38
CA ALA A 30 -1.51 -6.50 6.77
C ALA A 30 -0.42 -6.36 7.82
N LYS A 31 -0.47 -7.20 8.85
CA LYS A 31 0.67 -7.47 9.73
C LYS A 31 1.30 -8.78 9.29
N VAL A 32 2.51 -8.74 8.75
CA VAL A 32 3.18 -9.91 8.15
C VAL A 32 4.68 -9.80 8.43
N ASN A 33 5.31 -10.87 8.88
CA ASN A 33 6.77 -10.87 8.99
C ASN A 33 7.41 -10.75 7.59
N ARG A 34 8.44 -9.90 7.49
CA ARG A 34 9.18 -9.60 6.26
C ARG A 34 9.70 -10.83 5.52
N ASP A 35 10.10 -11.86 6.26
CA ASP A 35 10.61 -13.12 5.70
C ASP A 35 9.55 -13.84 4.85
N LYS A 36 8.26 -13.57 5.07
CA LYS A 36 7.15 -14.13 4.29
C LYS A 36 6.75 -13.28 3.09
N VAL A 37 7.25 -12.05 2.99
CA VAL A 37 6.96 -11.16 1.87
C VAL A 37 7.80 -11.55 0.67
N LYS A 38 7.15 -11.96 -0.42
CA LYS A 38 7.82 -12.37 -1.65
C LYS A 38 8.08 -11.14 -2.51
N GLY A 39 9.35 -10.76 -2.66
CA GLY A 39 9.77 -9.64 -3.52
C GLY A 39 9.68 -9.99 -5.01
N ILE A 40 8.46 -10.12 -5.54
CA ILE A 40 8.20 -10.42 -6.95
C ILE A 40 7.72 -9.16 -7.68
N PRO A 41 8.17 -8.91 -8.93
CA PRO A 41 7.57 -7.89 -9.78
C PRO A 41 6.15 -8.29 -10.20
N VAL A 42 5.27 -7.30 -10.42
CA VAL A 42 3.89 -7.53 -10.85
C VAL A 42 3.50 -6.61 -12.01
N GLU A 43 2.73 -7.13 -12.95
CA GLU A 43 2.10 -6.31 -13.99
C GLU A 43 1.00 -5.45 -13.37
N LEU A 44 1.05 -4.14 -13.61
CA LEU A 44 0.07 -3.20 -13.09
C LEU A 44 -0.13 -2.05 -14.10
N GLY A 45 -1.37 -1.82 -14.51
CA GLY A 45 -1.71 -0.89 -15.58
C GLY A 45 -1.01 -1.25 -16.89
N ASP A 46 -0.26 -0.30 -17.42
CA ASP A 46 0.57 -0.38 -18.62
C ASP A 46 2.06 -0.68 -18.33
N GLY A 47 2.40 -0.97 -17.07
CA GLY A 47 3.77 -1.18 -16.64
C GLY A 47 3.98 -2.38 -15.74
N VAL A 48 5.21 -2.47 -15.22
CA VAL A 48 5.60 -3.48 -14.23
C VAL A 48 6.05 -2.77 -12.97
N LEU A 49 5.49 -3.15 -11.83
CA LEU A 49 5.83 -2.64 -10.51
C LEU A 49 6.87 -3.57 -9.85
N TYR A 50 8.02 -3.02 -9.48
CA TYR A 50 9.13 -3.74 -8.87
C TYR A 50 9.25 -3.41 -7.38
N PRO A 51 9.63 -4.37 -6.52
CA PRO A 51 9.89 -4.08 -5.12
C PRO A 51 10.90 -2.93 -4.98
N GLY A 52 10.55 -1.93 -4.16
CA GLY A 52 11.30 -0.69 -4.01
C GLY A 52 10.76 0.50 -4.79
N ASP A 53 9.88 0.29 -5.78
CA ASP A 53 9.23 1.38 -6.51
C ASP A 53 8.30 2.18 -5.59
N PHE A 54 8.28 3.50 -5.79
CA PHE A 54 7.44 4.44 -5.06
C PHE A 54 6.26 4.90 -5.92
N ILE A 55 5.10 5.02 -5.29
CA ILE A 55 3.85 5.41 -5.93
C ILE A 55 3.13 6.41 -5.01
N LYS A 56 2.77 7.59 -5.54
CA LYS A 56 1.94 8.55 -4.80
C LYS A 56 0.46 8.22 -4.87
N GLN A 57 0.01 7.68 -6.01
CA GLN A 57 -1.39 7.35 -6.26
C GLN A 57 -1.53 6.08 -7.11
N LEU A 58 -2.43 5.20 -6.69
CA LEU A 58 -2.92 4.07 -7.46
C LEU A 58 -4.29 4.41 -8.05
N GLY A 59 -4.40 4.34 -9.37
CA GLY A 59 -5.65 4.53 -10.11
C GLY A 59 -5.99 5.99 -10.43
N GLU A 60 -6.75 6.21 -11.50
CA GLU A 60 -6.90 7.54 -12.12
C GLU A 60 -8.12 8.31 -11.63
N LYS A 61 -9.24 7.60 -11.40
CA LYS A 61 -10.53 8.23 -11.05
C LYS A 61 -10.70 8.30 -9.54
N GLU A 62 -11.15 9.44 -9.03
CA GLU A 62 -11.32 9.70 -7.58
C GLU A 62 -12.05 8.56 -6.83
N ARG A 63 -13.16 8.04 -7.40
CA ARG A 63 -13.93 6.96 -6.77
C ARG A 63 -13.16 5.63 -6.69
N THR A 64 -12.27 5.36 -7.64
CA THR A 64 -11.53 4.10 -7.77
C THR A 64 -10.01 4.31 -7.66
N SER A 65 -9.58 5.36 -6.97
CA SER A 65 -8.16 5.63 -6.71
C SER A 65 -7.82 5.57 -5.22
N PHE A 66 -6.57 5.29 -4.93
CA PHE A 66 -5.98 5.38 -3.60
C PHE A 66 -4.77 6.29 -3.68
N ALA A 67 -4.84 7.45 -3.03
CA ALA A 67 -3.78 8.46 -3.06
C ALA A 67 -3.23 8.70 -1.66
N MET A 68 -1.92 8.87 -1.57
CA MET A 68 -1.24 9.33 -0.36
C MET A 68 -1.35 10.85 -0.24
N LYS A 69 -1.26 11.36 0.99
CA LYS A 69 -1.13 12.79 1.24
C LYS A 69 0.24 13.29 0.75
N GLU A 70 0.34 14.59 0.55
CA GLU A 70 1.61 15.25 0.20
C GLU A 70 2.74 14.86 1.17
N GLY A 71 3.94 14.59 0.64
CA GLY A 71 5.09 14.12 1.42
C GLY A 71 5.08 12.63 1.80
N TYR A 72 4.08 11.87 1.37
CA TYR A 72 4.00 10.43 1.61
C TYR A 72 3.82 9.64 0.31
N PHE A 73 4.45 8.47 0.27
CA PHE A 73 4.45 7.55 -0.86
C PHE A 73 4.21 6.11 -0.38
N LEU A 74 3.59 5.31 -1.23
CA LEU A 74 3.56 3.87 -1.10
C LEU A 74 4.81 3.29 -1.74
N ARG A 75 5.63 2.58 -0.98
CA ARG A 75 6.76 1.82 -1.50
C ARG A 75 6.37 0.36 -1.61
N TYR A 76 6.42 -0.19 -2.82
CA TYR A 76 6.06 -1.59 -3.02
C TYR A 76 7.08 -2.52 -2.36
N CYS A 77 6.64 -3.41 -1.47
CA CYS A 77 7.52 -4.34 -0.75
C CYS A 77 7.52 -5.75 -1.34
N GLY A 78 6.46 -6.12 -2.07
CA GLY A 78 6.27 -7.46 -2.60
C GLY A 78 4.86 -7.97 -2.38
N MET A 79 4.70 -9.29 -2.43
CA MET A 79 3.42 -9.96 -2.33
C MET A 79 3.37 -10.95 -1.16
N PHE A 80 2.24 -10.99 -0.46
CA PHE A 80 1.92 -12.03 0.51
C PHE A 80 0.53 -12.60 0.19
N GLU A 81 0.44 -13.92 0.08
CA GLU A 81 -0.72 -14.63 -0.48
C GLU A 81 -1.14 -14.07 -1.84
N LYS A 82 -2.21 -13.27 -1.90
CA LYS A 82 -2.71 -12.58 -3.11
C LYS A 82 -2.72 -11.06 -2.96
N ALA A 83 -2.10 -10.52 -1.91
CA ALA A 83 -2.08 -9.09 -1.64
C ALA A 83 -0.73 -8.48 -1.98
N LEU A 84 -0.76 -7.37 -2.72
CA LEU A 84 0.36 -6.46 -2.87
C LEU A 84 0.53 -5.69 -1.57
N LEU A 85 1.75 -5.70 -1.04
CA LEU A 85 2.09 -5.05 0.22
C LEU A 85 2.95 -3.81 -0.04
N PHE A 86 2.63 -2.72 0.65
CA PHE A 86 3.30 -1.44 0.53
C PHE A 86 3.66 -0.88 1.90
N SER A 87 4.91 -0.44 2.08
CA SER A 87 5.30 0.40 3.21
C SER A 87 5.02 1.87 2.90
N VAL A 88 5.01 2.71 3.93
CA VAL A 88 4.98 4.16 3.76
C VAL A 88 6.41 4.66 3.64
N ASN A 89 6.76 5.29 2.52
CA ASN A 89 8.11 5.74 2.24
C ASN A 89 9.14 4.59 2.45
N ASP A 90 10.28 4.89 3.06
CA ASP A 90 11.31 3.92 3.44
C ASP A 90 11.10 3.31 4.83
N PHE A 91 9.92 3.48 5.43
CA PHE A 91 9.67 3.00 6.79
C PHE A 91 9.78 1.48 6.88
N VAL A 92 10.51 1.05 7.90
CA VAL A 92 10.77 -0.36 8.17
C VAL A 92 9.87 -0.85 9.29
N SER A 93 8.80 -1.57 8.94
CA SER A 93 7.97 -2.35 9.87
C SER A 93 7.49 -3.67 9.27
N ASP A 94 6.74 -4.41 10.07
CA ASP A 94 5.96 -5.59 9.68
C ASP A 94 4.50 -5.25 9.37
N TYR A 95 4.18 -3.96 9.25
CA TYR A 95 2.85 -3.45 8.94
C TYR A 95 2.84 -2.78 7.58
N TYR A 96 1.89 -3.19 6.74
CA TYR A 96 1.83 -2.78 5.34
C TYR A 96 0.44 -2.27 5.00
N TYR A 97 0.34 -1.33 4.08
CA TYR A 97 -0.85 -1.19 3.25
C TYR A 97 -0.96 -2.43 2.36
N ALA A 98 -2.16 -2.97 2.25
CA ALA A 98 -2.42 -4.18 1.51
C ALA A 98 -3.52 -3.95 0.47
N PHE A 99 -3.33 -4.51 -0.72
CA PHE A 99 -4.31 -4.49 -1.79
C PHE A 99 -4.37 -5.88 -2.42
N TYR A 100 -5.54 -6.53 -2.43
CA TYR A 100 -5.67 -7.79 -3.15
C TYR A 100 -5.47 -7.56 -4.64
N TYR A 101 -4.60 -8.35 -5.25
CA TYR A 101 -4.31 -8.35 -6.67
C TYR A 101 -5.33 -9.24 -7.38
N ILE A 102 -6.22 -8.63 -8.17
CA ILE A 102 -7.23 -9.36 -8.95
C ILE A 102 -6.68 -9.65 -10.34
N ASP A 103 -6.23 -8.59 -11.01
CA ASP A 103 -5.58 -8.63 -12.31
C ASP A 103 -4.70 -7.39 -12.51
N ARG A 104 -4.07 -7.28 -13.69
CA ARG A 104 -3.19 -6.15 -14.03
C ARG A 104 -3.84 -4.77 -13.93
N ASN A 105 -5.16 -4.64 -14.05
CA ASN A 105 -5.87 -3.36 -14.02
C ASN A 105 -6.73 -3.16 -12.77
N MET A 106 -6.84 -4.16 -11.89
CA MET A 106 -7.72 -4.13 -10.73
C MET A 106 -7.03 -4.61 -9.46
N LEU A 107 -7.04 -3.74 -8.47
CA LEU A 107 -6.78 -4.09 -7.07
C LEU A 107 -8.06 -3.96 -6.25
N LEU A 108 -8.10 -4.63 -5.11
CA LEU A 108 -9.25 -4.63 -4.21
C LEU A 108 -8.85 -4.32 -2.77
N ILE A 109 -9.54 -3.36 -2.18
CA ILE A 109 -9.49 -3.05 -0.74
C ILE A 109 -10.72 -3.70 -0.11
N CYS A 110 -10.51 -4.65 0.79
CA CYS A 110 -11.60 -5.30 1.52
C CYS A 110 -11.68 -4.79 2.96
N SER A 111 -12.90 -4.65 3.45
CA SER A 111 -13.20 -4.31 4.83
C SER A 111 -14.44 -5.06 5.30
N ASN A 112 -14.75 -4.96 6.60
CA ASN A 112 -15.99 -5.50 7.15
C ASN A 112 -17.25 -4.82 6.57
N ALA A 113 -17.12 -3.62 6.00
CA ALA A 113 -18.23 -2.88 5.39
C ALA A 113 -18.42 -3.18 3.90
N GLY A 114 -17.57 -4.01 3.30
CA GLY A 114 -17.58 -4.34 1.88
C GLY A 114 -16.22 -4.14 1.22
N ALA A 115 -16.22 -4.22 -0.12
CA ALA A 115 -15.01 -4.14 -0.93
C ALA A 115 -15.07 -2.93 -1.88
N ARG A 116 -13.90 -2.32 -2.12
CA ARG A 116 -13.71 -1.19 -3.02
C ARG A 116 -12.63 -1.53 -4.04
N ASP A 117 -12.95 -1.36 -5.32
CA ASP A 117 -12.02 -1.52 -6.41
C ASP A 117 -11.10 -0.29 -6.56
N VAL A 118 -9.83 -0.57 -6.85
CA VAL A 118 -8.85 0.41 -7.31
C VAL A 118 -8.50 0.03 -8.74
N ARG A 119 -8.86 0.90 -9.69
CA ARG A 119 -8.67 0.64 -11.13
C ARG A 119 -7.47 1.41 -11.63
N ILE A 120 -6.58 0.72 -12.33
CA ILE A 120 -5.29 1.24 -12.75
C ILE A 120 -5.11 0.91 -14.23
N GLU A 121 -5.17 1.92 -15.07
CA GLU A 121 -4.81 1.82 -16.49
C GLU A 121 -3.34 2.18 -16.70
N ARG A 122 -2.82 3.13 -15.91
CA ARG A 122 -1.45 3.63 -16.02
C ARG A 122 -0.69 3.53 -14.69
N LEU A 123 0.50 2.94 -14.74
CA LEU A 123 1.38 2.93 -13.58
C LEU A 123 2.27 4.18 -13.57
N VAL A 124 2.03 5.08 -12.61
CA VAL A 124 2.86 6.26 -12.39
C VAL A 124 3.78 6.02 -11.20
N LYS A 125 5.08 5.90 -11.47
CA LYS A 125 6.12 5.76 -10.44
C LYS A 125 6.72 7.11 -10.14
N GLU A 126 7.02 7.33 -8.87
CA GLU A 126 7.77 8.50 -8.43
C GLU A 126 9.26 8.23 -8.62
N THR A 127 9.91 9.07 -9.41
CA THR A 127 11.37 9.02 -9.60
C THR A 127 12.00 10.02 -8.63
N GLY A 128 12.97 9.55 -7.83
CA GLY A 128 13.50 10.22 -6.64
C GLY A 128 14.30 11.52 -6.86
N GLY A 129 13.85 12.41 -7.74
CA GLY A 129 14.38 13.78 -7.83
C GLY A 129 14.16 14.59 -6.55
N ASP A 130 13.10 14.28 -5.81
CA ASP A 130 12.68 15.02 -4.59
C ASP A 130 12.73 14.20 -3.29
N LEU A 131 13.27 12.97 -3.31
CA LEU A 131 13.54 12.17 -2.09
C LEU A 131 14.84 12.61 -1.39
N LYS A 132 15.22 13.89 -1.49
CA LYS A 132 16.21 14.49 -0.59
C LYS A 132 15.55 14.69 0.77
N TRP A 133 15.60 13.66 1.58
CA TRP A 133 15.21 13.69 2.98
C TRP A 133 15.91 14.83 3.70
N SER A 134 15.15 15.88 4.04
CA SER A 134 15.51 16.78 5.13
C SER A 134 15.44 15.97 6.42
N MET A 135 16.55 15.36 6.81
CA MET A 135 16.80 15.06 8.21
C MET A 135 16.96 16.40 8.93
N ILE A 136 15.90 16.89 9.55
CA ILE A 136 15.97 17.85 10.65
C ILE A 136 14.97 17.39 11.71
#